data_AF-X1VPP5-F1
#
_entry.id   AF-X1VPP5-F1
#
_cell.length_a   1.000
_cell.length_b   1.000
_cell.length_c   1.000
_cell.angle_alpha   90.00
_cell.angle_beta   90.00
_cell.angle_gamma   90.00
#
_symmetry.space_group_name_H-M   'P 1'
#
loop_
_entity.id
_entity.type
_entity.pdbx_description
1 polymer ?
#
loop_
_entity_poly.entity_id
_entity_poly.type
_entity_poly.pdbx_seq_one_letter_code
_entity_poly.pdbx_strand_id
1 'polypeptide(L)'
;MRCQHDFSELLKDYPKEVILKDGTGVTLRPLKDGDENVLFEMFRRLSTDDLWFLNHDVSDPGLIADWINNLDTNRVISIVALLEGRIVG
;
A
#
# COMPACT_ATOMS: atom_id res chain seq x y z
N MET A 1 -28.81 0.18 9.93
CA MET A 1 -27.82 -0.27 10.93
C MET A 1 -26.52 -0.53 10.17
N ARG A 2 -25.55 0.40 10.20
CA ARG A 2 -24.24 0.20 9.55
C ARG A 2 -23.43 -0.72 10.46
N CYS A 3 -23.11 -1.92 9.99
CA CYS A 3 -22.10 -2.75 10.64
C CYS A 3 -20.76 -2.04 10.43
N GLN A 4 -20.26 -1.33 11.46
CA GLN A 4 -18.87 -0.92 11.46
C GLN A 4 -18.06 -2.19 11.69
N HIS A 5 -17.40 -2.69 10.65
CA HIS A 5 -16.40 -3.73 10.85
C HIS A 5 -15.17 -3.08 11.43
N ASP A 6 -14.85 -3.43 12.68
CA ASP A 6 -13.58 -3.12 13.28
C ASP A 6 -12.50 -3.96 12.57
N PHE A 7 -11.71 -3.28 11.74
CA PHE A 7 -10.66 -3.94 10.98
C PHE A 7 -9.40 -4.23 11.82
N SER A 8 -9.32 -3.77 13.07
CA SER A 8 -8.17 -4.03 13.94
C SER A 8 -7.93 -5.53 14.13
N GLU A 9 -9.02 -6.31 14.28
CA GLU A 9 -8.98 -7.77 14.36
C GLU A 9 -8.38 -8.43 13.11
N LEU A 10 -8.66 -7.88 11.92
CA LEU A 10 -8.12 -8.38 10.64
C LEU A 10 -6.63 -8.09 10.46
N LEU A 11 -6.13 -7.06 11.15
CA LEU A 11 -4.75 -6.62 11.07
C LEU A 11 -3.83 -7.24 12.13
N LYS A 12 -4.37 -7.99 13.10
CA LYS A 12 -3.60 -8.56 14.22
C LYS A 12 -2.42 -9.43 13.80
N ASP A 13 -2.56 -10.14 12.70
CA ASP A 13 -1.53 -11.05 12.20
C ASP A 13 -0.55 -10.38 11.22
N TYR A 14 -0.65 -9.06 11.03
CA TYR A 14 0.29 -8.29 10.21
C TYR A 14 1.37 -7.65 11.09
N PRO A 15 2.63 -7.54 10.60
CA PRO A 15 3.10 -7.91 9.26
C PRO A 15 3.16 -9.44 9.03
N LYS A 16 2.97 -9.86 7.77
CA LYS A 16 3.06 -11.27 7.34
C LYS A 16 4.25 -11.45 6.41
N GLU A 17 5.10 -12.42 6.70
CA GLU A 17 6.18 -12.85 5.80
C GLU A 17 5.65 -13.88 4.79
N VAL A 18 5.89 -13.65 3.50
CA VAL A 18 5.43 -14.52 2.41
C VAL A 18 6.57 -14.79 1.44
N ILE A 19 6.66 -16.03 0.96
CA ILE A 19 7.57 -16.41 -0.13
C ILE A 19 6.77 -16.44 -1.43
N LEU A 20 7.20 -15.64 -2.41
CA LEU A 20 6.62 -15.60 -3.75
C LEU A 20 7.03 -16.84 -4.57
N LYS A 21 6.40 -17.02 -5.73
CA LYS A 21 6.61 -18.20 -6.58
C LYS A 21 8.06 -18.34 -7.09
N ASP A 22 8.77 -17.22 -7.21
CA ASP A 22 10.17 -17.16 -7.64
C ASP A 22 11.16 -17.37 -6.47
N GLY A 23 10.66 -17.58 -5.25
CA GLY A 23 11.47 -17.75 -4.04
C GLY A 23 11.78 -16.43 -3.31
N THR A 24 11.35 -15.28 -3.84
CA THR A 24 11.57 -13.98 -3.20
C THR A 24 10.74 -13.87 -1.92
N GLY A 25 11.36 -13.51 -0.79
CA GLY A 25 10.68 -13.24 0.47
C GLY A 25 10.23 -11.78 0.55
N VAL A 26 8.96 -11.55 0.87
CA VAL A 26 8.39 -10.20 1.06
C VAL A 26 7.60 -10.10 2.36
N THR A 27 7.61 -8.91 2.94
CA THR A 27 6.78 -8.56 4.11
C THR A 27 5.51 -7.86 3.64
N LEU A 28 4.34 -8.43 3.88
CA LEU A 28 3.06 -7.77 3.70
C LEU A 28 2.68 -7.00 4.97
N ARG A 29 2.26 -5.73 4.86
CA ARG A 29 1.72 -4.94 5.98
C ARG A 29 0.77 -3.85 5.52
N PRO A 30 -0.08 -3.31 6.41
CA PRO A 30 -0.80 -2.07 6.14
C PRO A 30 0.16 -0.94 5.78
N LEU A 31 -0.28 -0.11 4.84
CA LEU A 31 0.29 1.19 4.58
C LEU A 31 0.15 2.08 5.84
N LYS A 32 1.15 2.92 6.11
CA LYS A 32 1.18 3.75 7.32
C LYS A 32 1.74 5.14 7.03
N ASP A 33 1.55 6.05 7.98
CA ASP A 33 2.18 7.36 7.99
C ASP A 33 3.70 7.25 7.79
N GLY A 34 4.27 8.11 6.95
CA GLY A 34 5.69 8.09 6.59
C GLY A 34 6.03 7.22 5.37
N ASP A 35 5.05 6.52 4.78
CA ASP A 35 5.28 5.72 3.57
C ASP A 35 5.19 6.53 2.26
N GLU A 36 4.96 7.85 2.31
CA GLU A 36 4.70 8.69 1.12
C GLU A 36 5.80 8.52 0.07
N ASN A 37 7.06 8.64 0.49
CA ASN A 37 8.21 8.57 -0.41
C ASN A 37 8.40 7.17 -0.99
N VAL A 38 8.27 6.13 -0.17
CA VAL A 38 8.48 4.75 -0.63
C VAL A 38 7.33 4.25 -1.51
N LEU A 39 6.11 4.74 -1.29
CA LEU A 39 4.96 4.47 -2.13
C LEU A 39 5.07 5.20 -3.47
N PHE A 40 5.44 6.49 -3.45
CA PHE A 40 5.68 7.26 -4.66
C PHE A 40 6.77 6.63 -5.54
N GLU A 41 7.88 6.21 -4.94
CA GLU A 41 8.97 5.51 -5.67
C GLU A 41 8.54 4.16 -6.27
N MET A 42 7.51 3.52 -5.73
CA MET A 42 6.93 2.32 -6.35
C MET A 42 6.12 2.69 -7.60
N PHE A 43 5.21 3.67 -7.50
CA PHE A 43 4.42 4.13 -8.65
C PHE A 43 5.28 4.67 -9.78
N ARG A 44 6.40 5.34 -9.47
CA ARG A 44 7.36 5.83 -10.48
C ARG A 44 8.02 4.73 -11.32
N ARG A 45 7.98 3.47 -10.88
CA ARG A 45 8.54 2.33 -11.63
C ARG A 45 7.53 1.71 -12.60
N LEU A 46 6.26 2.08 -12.48
CA LEU A 46 5.22 1.60 -13.38
C LEU A 46 5.43 2.16 -14.79
N SER A 47 5.13 1.34 -15.79
CA SER A 47 5.13 1.80 -17.18
C SER A 47 3.93 2.71 -17.44
N THR A 48 3.96 3.47 -18.54
CA THR A 48 2.81 4.29 -18.96
C THR A 48 1.55 3.45 -19.12
N ASP A 49 1.67 2.23 -19.65
CA ASP A 49 0.55 1.32 -19.85
C ASP A 49 -0.05 0.85 -18.52
N ASP A 50 0.76 0.64 -17.49
CA ASP A 50 0.27 0.31 -16.14
C ASP A 50 -0.45 1.50 -15.51
N LEU A 51 0.09 2.71 -15.68
CA LEU A 51 -0.52 3.94 -15.16
C LEU A 51 -1.90 4.23 -15.79
N TRP A 52 -2.10 3.85 -17.06
CA TRP A 52 -3.38 4.00 -17.76
C TRP A 52 -4.55 3.28 -17.06
N PHE A 53 -4.28 2.25 -16.27
CA PHE A 53 -5.32 1.52 -15.52
C PHE A 53 -5.67 2.17 -14.17
N LEU A 54 -4.91 3.18 -13.73
CA LEU A 54 -5.13 3.83 -12.45
C LEU A 54 -6.16 4.96 -12.60
N ASN A 55 -7.08 5.04 -11.65
CA ASN A 55 -8.12 6.09 -11.62
C ASN A 55 -7.59 7.49 -11.24
N HIS A 56 -6.32 7.55 -10.85
CA HIS A 56 -5.71 8.72 -10.22
C HIS A 56 -4.30 8.91 -10.76
N ASP A 57 -3.89 10.17 -10.91
CA ASP A 57 -2.53 10.52 -11.33
C ASP A 57 -1.56 10.37 -10.16
N VAL A 58 -1.02 9.16 -10.02
CA VAL A 58 -0.02 8.81 -8.99
C VAL A 58 1.36 9.42 -9.25
N SER A 59 1.54 10.18 -10.34
CA SER A 59 2.78 10.93 -10.58
C SER A 59 2.84 12.25 -9.81
N ASP A 60 1.71 12.71 -9.25
CA ASP A 60 1.66 13.85 -8.33
C ASP A 60 2.03 13.42 -6.89
N PRO A 61 3.19 13.85 -6.35
CA PRO A 61 3.57 13.52 -4.98
C PRO A 61 2.63 14.14 -3.94
N GLY A 62 1.93 15.23 -4.28
CA GLY A 62 0.93 15.85 -3.40
C GLY A 62 -0.28 14.96 -3.18
N LEU A 63 -0.71 14.24 -4.23
CA LEU A 63 -1.79 13.26 -4.13
C LEU A 63 -1.40 12.08 -3.22
N ILE A 64 -0.18 11.55 -3.38
CA ILE A 64 0.30 10.45 -2.54
C ILE A 64 0.40 10.87 -1.07
N ALA A 65 0.90 12.08 -0.81
CA ALA A 65 0.94 12.63 0.54
C ALA A 65 -0.47 12.78 1.13
N ASP A 66 -1.43 13.29 0.36
CA ASP A 66 -2.82 13.40 0.80
C ASP A 66 -3.44 12.03 1.13
N TRP A 67 -3.15 11.01 0.31
CA TRP A 67 -3.63 9.65 0.57
C TRP A 67 -3.10 9.08 1.88
N ILE A 68 -1.80 9.21 2.15
CA ILE A 68 -1.19 8.71 3.39
C ILE A 68 -1.71 9.48 4.60
N ASN A 69 -1.76 10.81 4.53
CA ASN A 69 -2.21 11.64 5.66
C ASN A 69 -3.70 11.46 5.99
N ASN A 70 -4.50 10.96 5.04
CA ASN A 70 -5.94 10.74 5.20
C ASN A 70 -6.34 9.27 5.11
N LEU A 71 -5.47 8.34 5.54
CA LEU A 71 -5.81 6.92 5.60
C LEU A 71 -6.99 6.67 6.56
N ASP A 72 -8.18 6.45 5.99
CA ASP A 72 -9.35 6.02 6.76
C ASP A 72 -9.43 4.48 6.78
N THR A 73 -8.77 3.90 7.79
CA THR A 73 -8.74 2.44 8.00
C THR A 73 -10.09 1.84 8.35
N ASN A 74 -11.12 2.65 8.65
CA ASN A 74 -12.49 2.17 8.83
C ASN A 74 -13.25 2.05 7.50
N ARG A 75 -12.69 2.58 6.40
CA ARG A 75 -13.28 2.55 5.07
C ARG A 75 -12.50 1.64 4.13
N VAL A 76 -11.17 1.78 4.07
CA VAL A 76 -10.29 1.00 3.20
C VAL A 76 -8.97 0.75 3.93
N ILE A 77 -8.45 -0.46 3.83
CA ILE A 77 -7.10 -0.81 4.25
C ILE A 77 -6.29 -1.16 3.02
N SER A 78 -5.24 -0.39 2.78
CA SER A 78 -4.24 -0.70 1.77
C SER A 78 -3.15 -1.56 2.39
N ILE A 79 -2.93 -2.75 1.84
CA ILE A 79 -1.80 -3.62 2.19
C ILE A 79 -0.73 -3.44 1.12
N VAL A 80 0.53 -3.33 1.55
CA VAL A 80 1.69 -3.21 0.69
C VAL A 80 2.67 -4.36 0.93
N ALA A 81 3.38 -4.77 -0.11
CA ALA A 81 4.48 -5.71 -0.09
C ALA A 81 5.81 -4.98 -0.03
N LEU A 82 6.63 -5.32 0.95
CA LEU A 82 7.97 -4.78 1.11
C LEU A 82 9.03 -5.83 0.78
N LEU A 83 10.03 -5.39 0.03
CA LEU A 83 11.28 -6.11 -0.19
C LEU A 83 12.42 -5.16 0.20
N GLU A 84 13.20 -5.55 1.22
CA GLU A 84 14.37 -4.78 1.70
C GLU A 84 14.04 -3.29 1.99
N GLY A 85 12.88 -3.04 2.60
CA GLY A 85 12.44 -1.68 2.96
C GLY A 85 11.84 -0.86 1.82
N ARG A 86 11.72 -1.43 0.60
CA ARG A 86 11.06 -0.79 -0.54
C ARG A 86 9.67 -1.40 -0.75
N ILE A 87 8.68 -0.56 -1.04
CA ILE A 87 7.38 -1.05 -1.52
C ILE A 87 7.58 -1.54 -2.97
N VAL A 88 7.11 -2.75 -3.24
CA VAL A 88 7.21 -3.41 -4.55
C VAL A 88 5.85 -3.83 -5.12
N GLY A 89 4.78 -3.70 -4.34
CA GLY A 89 3.43 -4.14 -4.69
C GLY A 89 2.43 -3.80 -3.61
#